data_AF-A0AAV5XMZ1-F1
#
_entry.id   AF-A0AAV5XMZ1-F1
#
_cell.length_a   1.000
_cell.length_b   1.000
_cell.length_c   1.000
_cell.angle_alpha   90.00
_cell.angle_beta   90.00
_cell.angle_gamma   90.00
#
_symmetry.space_group_name_H-M   'P 1'
#
loop_
_entity.id
_entity.type
_entity.pdbx_description
1 polymer ?
#
loop_
_entity_poly.entity_id
_entity_poly.type
_entity_poly.pdbx_seq_one_letter_code
_entity_poly.pdbx_strand_id
1 'polypeptide(L)' 'MTDAAANPLKAGLEDVVVSNSEICFIDGHKGRLIYRGYDVHDLVAHSTFEEVVFLLWQGHLPSRKEL' A
#
# COMPACT_ATOMS: atom_id res chain seq x y z
N MET A 1 39.08 10.21 -20.07
CA MET A 1 38.80 9.62 -18.75
C MET A 1 37.30 9.79 -18.55
N THR A 2 36.55 8.72 -18.68
CA THR A 2 35.09 8.68 -18.76
C THR A 2 34.45 9.05 -17.43
N ASP A 3 33.66 10.12 -17.42
CA ASP A 3 32.86 10.56 -16.29
C ASP A 3 31.68 9.59 -16.13
N ALA A 4 31.66 8.88 -15.02
CA ALA A 4 30.59 7.96 -14.67
C ALA A 4 29.37 8.79 -14.29
N ALA A 5 28.34 8.78 -15.14
CA ALA A 5 27.05 9.41 -14.87
C ALA A 5 26.45 8.85 -13.57
N ALA A 6 26.72 9.54 -12.46
CA ALA A 6 26.06 9.31 -11.19
C ALA A 6 24.61 9.75 -11.35
N ASN A 7 23.71 8.79 -11.50
CA ASN A 7 22.28 9.04 -11.41
C ASN A 7 22.00 9.61 -10.01
N PRO A 8 21.58 10.87 -9.85
CA PRO A 8 21.43 11.46 -8.54
C PRO A 8 20.16 10.89 -7.93
N LEU A 9 20.28 9.81 -7.16
CA LEU A 9 19.23 9.41 -6.23
C LEU A 9 18.97 10.60 -5.31
N LYS A 10 17.84 11.29 -5.54
CA LYS A 10 17.40 12.43 -4.72
C LYS A 10 17.33 11.97 -3.27
N ALA A 11 18.07 12.63 -2.38
CA ALA A 11 18.06 12.31 -0.96
C ALA A 11 16.61 12.36 -0.43
N GLY A 12 16.16 11.29 0.22
CA GLY A 12 14.78 11.17 0.71
C GLY A 12 13.78 10.51 -0.26
N LEU A 13 14.18 10.20 -1.50
CA LEU A 13 13.36 9.49 -2.51
C LEU A 13 12.00 10.13 -2.84
N GLU A 14 11.82 11.40 -2.50
CA GLU A 14 10.62 12.15 -2.85
C GLU A 14 10.46 12.19 -4.38
N ASP A 15 9.28 11.85 -4.87
CA ASP A 15 8.93 11.71 -6.30
C ASP A 15 9.64 10.57 -7.05
N VAL A 16 10.35 9.67 -6.34
CA VAL A 16 11.01 8.51 -6.93
C VAL A 16 10.12 7.27 -6.75
N VAL A 17 9.67 6.69 -7.88
CA VAL A 17 8.98 5.39 -7.86
C VAL A 17 10.01 4.27 -7.67
N VAL A 18 10.03 3.65 -6.49
CA VAL A 18 10.99 2.59 -6.13
C VAL A 18 10.52 1.19 -6.56
N SER A 19 9.21 0.93 -6.49
CA SER A 19 8.62 -0.35 -6.86
C SER A 19 7.10 -0.22 -7.08
N ASN A 20 6.49 -1.25 -7.66
CA ASN A 20 5.04 -1.41 -7.75
C ASN A 20 4.55 -2.32 -6.61
N SER A 21 3.38 -2.03 -6.06
CA SER A 21 2.74 -2.83 -5.01
C SER A 21 1.23 -2.85 -5.21
N GLU A 22 0.61 -3.98 -4.90
CA GLU A 22 -0.85 -4.15 -4.91
C GLU A 22 -1.46 -4.01 -3.50
N ILE A 23 -0.66 -3.67 -2.48
CA ILE A 23 -1.09 -3.68 -1.07
C ILE A 23 -1.96 -2.46 -0.74
N CYS A 24 -1.52 -1.27 -1.13
CA CYS A 24 -2.24 -0.04 -0.78
C CYS A 24 -2.13 1.04 -1.85
N PHE A 25 -3.11 1.93 -1.85
CA PHE A 25 -3.14 3.14 -2.66
C PHE A 25 -3.55 4.33 -1.80
N ILE A 26 -2.85 5.44 -1.98
CA ILE A 26 -3.04 6.68 -1.22
C ILE A 26 -3.31 7.80 -2.22
N ASP A 27 -4.46 8.47 -2.09
CA ASP A 27 -4.77 9.71 -2.80
C ASP A 27 -4.83 10.84 -1.77
N GLY A 28 -3.71 11.54 -1.62
CA GLY A 28 -3.58 12.65 -0.67
C GLY A 28 -4.45 13.86 -1.00
N HIS A 29 -4.83 14.05 -2.28
CA HIS A 29 -5.71 15.15 -2.68
C HIS A 29 -7.16 14.91 -2.27
N LYS A 30 -7.61 13.65 -2.34
CA LYS A 30 -8.96 13.24 -1.92
C LYS A 30 -9.03 12.73 -0.49
N GLY A 31 -7.90 12.64 0.21
CA GLY A 31 -7.80 12.09 1.56
C GLY A 31 -8.19 10.60 1.62
N ARG A 32 -7.91 9.83 0.57
CA ARG A 32 -8.31 8.42 0.48
C ARG A 32 -7.14 7.49 0.74
N LEU A 33 -7.41 6.45 1.53
CA LEU A 33 -6.53 5.33 1.78
C LEU A 33 -7.28 4.05 1.44
N ILE A 34 -6.67 3.22 0.58
CA ILE A 34 -7.26 1.98 0.08
C ILE A 34 -6.29 0.84 0.38
N TYR A 35 -6.77 -0.25 0.98
CA TYR A 35 -6.03 -1.49 1.18
C TYR A 35 -6.60 -2.61 0.32
N ARG A 36 -5.78 -3.19 -0.56
CA ARG A 36 -6.17 -4.30 -1.46
C ARG A 36 -7.50 -4.07 -2.19
N GLY A 37 -7.80 -2.81 -2.54
CA GLY A 37 -9.04 -2.40 -3.20
C GLY A 37 -10.20 -1.96 -2.28
N TYR A 38 -10.07 -2.14 -0.96
CA TYR A 38 -11.07 -1.73 0.02
C TYR A 38 -10.76 -0.35 0.60
N ASP A 39 -11.76 0.53 0.68
CA ASP A 39 -11.60 1.83 1.33
C ASP A 39 -11.39 1.64 2.84
N VAL A 40 -10.46 2.40 3.43
CA VAL A 40 -10.15 2.27 4.86
C VAL A 40 -11.37 2.52 5.74
N HIS A 41 -12.29 3.40 5.32
CA HIS A 41 -13.50 3.68 6.09
C HIS A 41 -14.43 2.47 6.16
N ASP A 42 -14.53 1.70 5.08
CA ASP A 42 -15.33 0.47 5.05
C ASP A 42 -14.71 -0.60 5.95
N LEU A 43 -13.38 -0.74 5.91
CA LEU A 43 -12.66 -1.68 6.78
C LEU A 43 -12.83 -1.34 8.27
N VAL A 44 -12.76 -0.06 8.63
CA VAL A 44 -12.97 0.39 10.01
C VAL A 44 -14.41 0.12 10.48
N ALA A 45 -15.40 0.26 9.58
CA ALA A 45 -16.80 0.06 9.92
C ALA A 45 -17.20 -1.43 9.99
N HIS A 46 -16.51 -2.30 9.25
CA HIS A 46 -17.00 -3.66 8.97
C HIS A 46 -15.99 -4.78 9.23
N SER A 47 -14.76 -4.48 9.63
CA SER A 47 -13.73 -5.50 9.85
C SER A 47 -13.02 -5.36 11.19
N THR A 48 -12.46 -6.46 11.67
CA THR A 48 -11.56 -6.45 12.83
C THR A 48 -10.11 -6.24 12.40
N PHE A 49 -9.24 -5.99 13.39
CA PHE A 49 -7.81 -5.88 13.14
C PHE A 49 -7.24 -7.15 12.49
N GLU A 50 -7.62 -8.33 12.99
CA GLU A 50 -7.17 -9.63 12.49
C GLU A 50 -7.61 -9.86 11.04
N GLU A 51 -8.85 -9.51 10.69
CA GLU A 51 -9.35 -9.59 9.32
C GLU A 51 -8.58 -8.68 8.36
N VAL A 52 -8.21 -7.47 8.80
CA VAL A 52 -7.39 -6.55 8.01
C VAL A 52 -5.95 -7.07 7.87
N VAL A 53 -5.36 -7.65 8.92
CA VAL A 53 -4.04 -8.29 8.83
C VAL A 53 -4.07 -9.45 7.83
N PHE A 54 -5.11 -10.28 7.88
CA PHE A 54 -5.32 -11.36 6.93
C PHE A 54 -5.43 -10.81 5.50
N LEU A 55 -6.24 -9.76 5.29
CA LEU A 55 -6.38 -9.08 4.00
C LEU A 55 -5.04 -8.61 3.43
N LEU A 56 -4.20 -7.97 4.25
CA LEU A 56 -2.90 -7.46 3.79
C LEU A 56 -1.98 -8.60 3.35
N TRP A 57 -2.01 -9.72 4.07
CA TRP A 57 -1.15 -10.88 3.82
C TRP A 57 -1.64 -11.76 2.65
N GLN A 58 -2.93 -12.06 2.60
CA GLN A 58 -3.54 -13.00 1.63
C GLN A 58 -4.17 -12.31 0.42
N GLY A 59 -4.40 -11.00 0.48
CA GLY A 59 -4.96 -10.21 -0.62
C GLY A 59 -6.48 -10.23 -0.72
N HIS A 60 -7.19 -10.92 0.18
CA HIS A 60 -8.64 -10.92 0.27
C HIS A 60 -9.11 -10.99 1.73
N LEU A 61 -10.35 -10.58 1.99
CA LEU A 61 -10.95 -10.74 3.32
C LEU A 61 -11.15 -12.25 3.62
N PRO A 62 -10.97 -12.66 4.88
CA PRO A 62 -11.09 -14.05 5.28
C PRO A 62 -12.56 -14.51 5.28
N SER A 63 -12.77 -15.77 4.95
CA SER A 63 -13.99 -16.48 5.29
C SER A 63 -13.98 -16.94 6.75
N ARG A 64 -15.14 -17.34 7.27
CA ARG A 64 -15.28 -17.84 8.65
C ARG A 64 -14.42 -19.06 8.98
N LYS A 65 -13.91 -19.78 7.98
CA LYS A 65 -13.01 -20.95 8.18
C LYS A 65 -11.53 -20.57 8.17
N GLU A 66 -11.21 -19.39 7.63
CA GLU A 66 -9.84 -18.89 7.49
C GLU A 66 -9.43 -18.00 8.65
N LEU A 67 -10.40 -17.50 9.41
CA LEU A 67 -10.21 -16.77 10.66
C LEU A 67 -10.33 -17.67 11.90
#